data_AF-A0A0G0BK75-F1
#
_entry.id   AF-A0A0G0BK75-F1
#
_cell.length_a   1.000
_cell.length_b   1.000
_cell.length_c   1.000
_cell.angle_alpha   90.00
_cell.angle_beta   90.00
_cell.angle_gamma   90.00
#
_symmetry.space_group_name_H-M   'P 1'
#
loop_
_entity.id
_entity.type
_entity.pdbx_description
1 polymer ?
#
loop_
_entity_poly.entity_id
_entity_poly.type
_entity_poly.pdbx_seq_one_letter_code
_entity_poly.pdbx_strand_id
1 'polypeptide(L)'
;MNKTTKTTLLIAIVGLVAILGYFFVARKTNVFSPTPKVPASISFQEIGGGCSNIFVYKINSNNTAGISVYAIKEKLNLSTMEKTFEIGKTDGLSVEILIGDKIKMLYCNDAVDPNQPKSKKLIGKTGKAIISISKIDESQSAWNRNYTTTVILKDVRFVEENGNDSDITVDELIFRKIRVGWLPG
;
A
#
# COMPACT_ATOMS: atom_id res chain seq x y z
N MET A 1 -6.53 40.57 64.25
CA MET A 1 -6.18 39.21 63.79
C MET A 1 -4.82 38.85 64.37
N ASN A 2 -4.77 37.84 65.25
CA ASN A 2 -3.63 37.59 66.14
C ASN A 2 -2.42 37.08 65.34
N LYS A 3 -1.20 37.45 65.75
CA LYS A 3 0.05 37.15 65.00
C LYS A 3 0.22 35.65 64.77
N THR A 4 -0.24 34.84 65.70
CA THR A 4 -0.25 33.37 65.66
C THR A 4 -1.14 32.82 64.53
N THR A 5 -2.30 33.44 64.27
CA THR A 5 -3.26 32.95 63.27
C THR A 5 -2.76 33.15 61.84
N LYS A 6 -1.95 34.19 61.59
CA LYS A 6 -1.33 34.44 60.28
C LYS A 6 -0.25 33.41 59.95
N THR A 7 0.54 33.00 60.93
CA THR A 7 1.62 32.03 60.73
C THR A 7 1.09 30.63 60.42
N THR A 8 0.04 30.19 61.10
CA THR A 8 -0.58 28.87 60.85
C THR A 8 -1.21 28.78 59.47
N LEU A 9 -1.84 29.87 59.00
CA LEU A 9 -2.45 29.93 57.67
C LEU A 9 -1.38 29.87 56.56
N LEU A 10 -0.24 30.55 56.75
CA LEU A 10 0.85 30.55 55.77
C LEU A 10 1.46 29.15 55.61
N ILE A 11 1.66 28.42 56.71
CA ILE A 11 2.21 27.05 56.69
C ILE A 11 1.23 26.09 56.00
N ALA A 12 -0.08 26.23 56.24
CA ALA A 12 -1.09 25.39 55.58
C ALA A 12 -1.13 25.61 54.05
N ILE A 13 -1.00 26.86 53.59
CA ILE A 13 -1.00 27.19 52.15
C ILE A 13 0.26 26.64 51.47
N VAL A 14 1.43 26.81 52.07
CA VAL A 14 2.70 26.28 51.51
C VAL A 14 2.68 24.76 51.43
N GLY A 15 2.14 24.08 52.46
CA GLY A 15 1.96 22.62 52.45
C GLY A 15 1.02 22.15 51.33
N LEU A 16 -0.11 22.84 51.13
CA LEU A 16 -1.08 22.49 50.09
C LEU A 16 -0.50 22.64 48.67
N VAL A 17 0.27 23.72 48.43
CA VAL A 17 0.94 23.96 47.14
C VAL A 17 2.01 22.91 46.85
N ALA A 18 2.77 22.48 47.87
CA ALA A 18 3.77 21.43 47.71
C ALA A 18 3.13 20.06 47.38
N ILE A 19 2.02 19.72 48.02
CA ILE A 19 1.29 18.46 47.75
C ILE A 19 0.69 18.48 46.34
N LEU A 20 0.05 19.59 45.93
CA LEU A 20 -0.53 19.72 44.59
C LEU A 20 0.55 19.70 43.49
N GLY A 21 1.71 20.30 43.73
CA GLY A 21 2.86 20.21 42.81
C GLY A 21 3.38 18.78 42.63
N TYR A 22 3.43 17.99 43.70
CA TYR A 22 3.88 16.60 43.65
C TYR A 22 2.92 15.71 42.85
N PHE A 23 1.60 15.93 42.97
CA PHE A 23 0.60 15.19 42.18
C PHE A 23 0.59 15.57 40.69
N PHE A 24 0.96 16.80 40.33
CA PHE A 24 1.10 17.19 38.92
C PHE A 24 2.36 16.63 38.26
N VAL A 25 3.47 16.50 38.99
CA VAL A 25 4.74 15.96 38.43
C VAL A 25 4.71 14.44 38.29
N ALA A 26 3.98 13.72 39.15
CA ALA A 26 3.90 12.25 39.12
C ALA A 26 2.93 11.69 38.05
N ARG A 27 2.15 12.54 37.37
CA ARG A 27 1.28 12.15 36.24
C ARG A 27 1.98 12.34 34.88
N LYS A 28 3.25 11.95 34.77
CA LYS A 28 3.80 11.59 33.45
C LYS A 28 3.24 10.22 33.07
N THR A 29 2.10 10.31 32.41
CA THR A 29 1.49 9.26 31.62
C THR A 29 2.57 8.46 30.88
N ASN A 30 2.61 7.15 31.14
CA ASN A 30 3.06 6.17 30.16
C ASN A 30 2.13 6.27 28.95
N VAL A 31 2.29 7.32 28.15
CA VAL A 31 1.79 7.32 26.78
C VAL A 31 2.73 6.38 26.07
N PHE A 32 2.30 5.14 25.90
CA PHE A 32 2.78 4.27 24.84
C PHE A 32 2.54 5.06 23.56
N SER A 33 3.52 5.86 23.13
CA SER A 33 3.55 6.34 21.75
C SER A 33 3.63 5.07 20.91
N PRO A 34 2.62 4.75 20.08
CA PRO A 34 2.79 3.68 19.11
C PRO A 34 4.03 4.07 18.32
N THR A 35 5.07 3.24 18.41
CA THR A 35 6.28 3.39 17.61
C THR A 35 5.82 3.65 16.19
N PRO A 36 6.19 4.77 15.55
CA PRO A 36 5.84 4.97 14.15
C PRO A 36 6.37 3.77 13.40
N LYS A 37 5.48 2.91 12.88
CA LYS A 37 5.86 1.88 11.91
C LYS A 37 6.41 2.69 10.73
N VAL A 38 7.73 2.80 10.66
CA VAL A 38 8.42 3.34 9.49
C VAL A 38 7.91 2.49 8.32
N PRO A 39 7.14 3.06 7.37
CA PRO A 39 6.62 2.27 6.28
C PRO A 39 7.82 1.69 5.54
N ALA A 40 7.85 0.36 5.41
CA ALA A 40 8.86 -0.30 4.61
C ALA A 40 8.67 0.16 3.16
N SER A 41 9.49 1.11 2.69
CA SER A 41 9.45 1.56 1.31
C SER A 41 10.06 0.46 0.44
N ILE A 42 9.22 -0.36 -0.18
CA ILE A 42 9.67 -1.34 -1.16
C ILE A 42 9.93 -0.58 -2.47
N SER A 43 11.18 -0.55 -2.91
CA SER A 43 11.54 -0.02 -4.24
C SER A 43 11.42 -1.11 -5.28
N PHE A 44 10.58 -0.89 -6.29
CA PHE A 44 10.33 -1.85 -7.36
C PHE A 44 11.04 -1.42 -8.66
N GLN A 45 11.69 -2.37 -9.35
CA GLN A 45 12.42 -2.10 -10.59
C GLN A 45 11.49 -1.73 -11.76
N GLU A 46 12.04 -1.16 -12.83
CA GLU A 46 11.28 -0.73 -14.02
C GLU A 46 10.77 -1.87 -14.92
N ILE A 47 11.30 -3.08 -14.76
CA ILE A 47 10.96 -4.21 -15.65
C ILE A 47 9.64 -4.84 -15.18
N GLY A 48 8.60 -4.70 -16.00
CA GLY A 48 7.29 -5.31 -15.80
C GLY A 48 6.81 -6.06 -17.05
N GLY A 49 6.20 -7.22 -16.85
CA GLY A 49 5.54 -8.01 -17.90
C GLY A 49 4.04 -7.82 -17.89
N GLY A 50 3.36 -8.19 -18.99
CA GLY A 50 1.92 -8.05 -19.10
C GLY A 50 1.22 -9.13 -19.93
N CYS A 51 0.12 -9.65 -19.40
CA CYS A 51 -0.70 -10.71 -19.99
C CYS A 51 -2.19 -10.32 -19.96
N SER A 52 -2.98 -10.83 -20.92
CA SER A 52 -4.44 -10.62 -20.98
C SER A 52 -4.85 -9.12 -20.95
N ASN A 53 -5.98 -8.78 -20.32
CA ASN A 53 -6.56 -7.44 -20.24
C ASN A 53 -5.57 -6.38 -19.75
N ILE A 54 -5.26 -6.33 -18.46
CA ILE A 54 -4.16 -5.54 -17.89
C ILE A 54 -3.67 -6.30 -16.66
N PHE A 55 -2.55 -6.98 -16.78
CA PHE A 55 -1.77 -7.45 -15.65
C PHE A 55 -0.41 -6.78 -15.76
N VAL A 56 0.00 -5.99 -14.78
CA VAL A 56 1.34 -5.39 -14.76
C VAL A 56 1.96 -5.65 -13.40
N TYR A 57 3.25 -5.91 -13.38
CA TYR A 57 3.97 -6.14 -12.13
C TYR A 57 5.33 -5.47 -12.13
N LYS A 58 5.88 -5.25 -10.94
CA LYS A 58 7.28 -4.90 -10.73
C LYS A 58 7.80 -5.68 -9.55
N ILE A 59 9.08 -6.04 -9.60
CA ILE A 59 9.75 -6.83 -8.58
C ILE A 59 10.92 -6.01 -8.03
N ASN A 60 11.21 -6.12 -6.74
CA ASN A 60 12.35 -5.45 -6.12
C ASN A 60 13.69 -6.14 -6.49
N SER A 61 14.80 -5.45 -6.25
CA SER A 61 16.12 -5.89 -6.74
C SER A 61 16.62 -7.23 -6.19
N ASN A 62 16.21 -7.59 -4.98
CA ASN A 62 16.57 -8.85 -4.33
C ASN A 62 15.52 -9.95 -4.57
N ASN A 63 14.50 -9.70 -5.41
CA ASN A 63 13.48 -10.67 -5.76
C ASN A 63 12.69 -11.22 -4.56
N THR A 64 12.55 -10.41 -3.50
CA THR A 64 11.81 -10.80 -2.29
C THR A 64 10.41 -10.20 -2.18
N ALA A 65 10.10 -9.22 -3.02
CA ALA A 65 8.79 -8.61 -3.08
C ALA A 65 8.43 -8.23 -4.51
N GLY A 66 7.16 -8.44 -4.86
CA GLY A 66 6.59 -8.01 -6.13
C GLY A 66 5.24 -7.37 -5.90
N ILE A 67 4.97 -6.31 -6.65
CA ILE A 67 3.67 -5.63 -6.67
C ILE A 67 3.05 -5.82 -8.04
N SER A 68 1.77 -6.13 -8.07
CA SER A 68 1.01 -6.31 -9.30
C SER A 68 -0.31 -5.54 -9.28
N VAL A 69 -0.70 -5.07 -10.46
CA VAL A 69 -2.01 -4.50 -10.73
C VAL A 69 -2.69 -5.36 -11.77
N TYR A 70 -3.89 -5.83 -11.43
CA TYR A 70 -4.80 -6.48 -12.35
C TYR A 70 -5.99 -5.56 -12.62
N ALA A 71 -6.31 -5.34 -13.89
CA ALA A 71 -7.42 -4.50 -14.32
C ALA A 71 -8.13 -5.11 -15.56
N ILE A 72 -9.46 -5.11 -15.54
CA ILE A 72 -10.29 -5.59 -16.65
C ILE A 72 -10.69 -4.39 -17.51
N LYS A 73 -10.09 -4.27 -18.70
CA LYS A 73 -10.24 -3.11 -19.59
C LYS A 73 -11.70 -2.76 -19.88
N GLU A 74 -12.51 -3.75 -20.23
CA GLU A 74 -13.91 -3.59 -20.62
C GLU A 74 -14.77 -3.15 -19.43
N LYS A 75 -14.53 -3.77 -18.26
CA LYS A 75 -15.28 -3.49 -17.03
C LYS A 75 -15.02 -2.09 -16.48
N LEU A 76 -13.77 -1.65 -16.59
CA LEU A 76 -13.34 -0.31 -16.20
C LEU A 76 -13.54 0.74 -17.31
N ASN A 77 -14.02 0.31 -18.49
CA ASN A 77 -14.20 1.14 -19.67
C ASN A 77 -12.95 1.99 -19.99
N LEU A 78 -11.76 1.37 -19.98
CA LEU A 78 -10.50 2.10 -20.18
C LEU A 78 -10.33 2.55 -21.63
N SER A 79 -9.67 3.69 -21.81
CA SER A 79 -9.36 4.28 -23.10
C SER A 79 -8.02 5.00 -23.06
N THR A 80 -7.74 5.79 -24.10
CA THR A 80 -6.57 6.68 -24.14
C THR A 80 -6.62 7.81 -23.11
N MET A 81 -7.79 8.07 -22.51
CA MET A 81 -7.92 9.03 -21.44
C MET A 81 -7.64 8.38 -20.09
N GLU A 82 -6.93 9.12 -19.23
CA GLU A 82 -6.72 8.69 -17.85
C GLU A 82 -8.04 8.60 -17.08
N LYS A 83 -8.20 7.50 -16.36
CA LYS A 83 -9.31 7.29 -15.43
C LYS A 83 -8.78 6.95 -14.06
N THR A 84 -9.38 7.54 -13.04
CA THR A 84 -9.02 7.29 -11.64
C THR A 84 -10.05 6.36 -11.00
N PHE A 85 -9.56 5.36 -10.28
CA PHE A 85 -10.36 4.35 -9.60
C PHE A 85 -9.98 4.26 -8.13
N GLU A 86 -10.97 3.99 -7.27
CA GLU A 86 -10.73 3.70 -5.86
C GLU A 86 -10.38 2.22 -5.67
N ILE A 87 -9.19 1.96 -5.12
CA ILE A 87 -8.73 0.61 -4.82
C ILE A 87 -9.57 0.04 -3.67
N GLY A 88 -9.90 -1.26 -3.74
CA GLY A 88 -10.72 -1.97 -2.76
C GLY A 88 -12.23 -1.77 -2.90
N LYS A 89 -12.67 -0.84 -3.77
CA LYS A 89 -14.10 -0.59 -4.06
C LYS A 89 -14.48 -0.80 -5.53
N THR A 90 -13.50 -0.69 -6.42
CA THR A 90 -13.73 -0.78 -7.87
C THR A 90 -13.69 -2.23 -8.31
N ASP A 91 -14.82 -2.74 -8.78
CA ASP A 91 -14.89 -4.09 -9.34
C ASP A 91 -14.15 -4.18 -10.69
N GLY A 92 -13.35 -5.24 -10.87
CA GLY A 92 -12.45 -5.38 -12.01
C GLY A 92 -11.09 -4.70 -11.84
N LEU A 93 -10.75 -4.22 -10.64
CA LEU A 93 -9.43 -3.72 -10.26
C LEU A 93 -8.93 -4.44 -9.01
N SER A 94 -7.74 -5.04 -9.08
CA SER A 94 -7.01 -5.57 -7.91
C SER A 94 -5.58 -5.07 -7.91
N VAL A 95 -5.05 -4.79 -6.71
CA VAL A 95 -3.66 -4.40 -6.50
C VAL A 95 -3.13 -5.25 -5.35
N GLU A 96 -2.00 -5.91 -5.56
CA GLU A 96 -1.49 -6.93 -4.64
C GLU A 96 0.02 -6.83 -4.49
N ILE A 97 0.53 -7.20 -3.31
CA ILE A 97 1.96 -7.41 -3.07
C ILE A 97 2.16 -8.88 -2.66
N LEU A 98 3.11 -9.55 -3.31
CA LEU A 98 3.65 -10.83 -2.87
C LEU A 98 5.00 -10.60 -2.19
N ILE A 99 5.20 -11.20 -1.02
CA ILE A 99 6.43 -11.15 -0.23
C ILE A 99 6.90 -12.57 0.08
N GLY A 100 8.15 -12.89 -0.20
CA GLY A 100 8.70 -14.23 -0.04
C GLY A 100 9.99 -14.38 -0.83
N ASP A 101 10.57 -15.58 -0.88
CA ASP A 101 11.77 -15.77 -1.70
C ASP A 101 11.41 -15.98 -3.17
N LYS A 102 12.26 -15.54 -4.09
CA LYS A 102 12.15 -15.80 -5.54
C LYS A 102 10.80 -15.41 -6.18
N ILE A 103 10.20 -14.29 -5.75
CA ILE A 103 8.85 -13.85 -6.18
C ILE A 103 8.66 -13.77 -7.70
N LYS A 104 9.70 -13.46 -8.47
CA LYS A 104 9.70 -13.45 -9.93
C LYS A 104 9.13 -14.74 -10.55
N MET A 105 9.37 -15.89 -9.91
CA MET A 105 8.87 -17.18 -10.40
C MET A 105 7.35 -17.28 -10.33
N LEU A 106 6.69 -16.52 -9.45
CA LEU A 106 5.24 -16.55 -9.25
C LEU A 106 4.47 -15.68 -10.26
N TYR A 107 5.17 -14.83 -11.00
CA TYR A 107 4.60 -13.92 -12.00
C TYR A 107 4.78 -14.42 -13.44
N CYS A 108 5.40 -15.59 -13.63
CA CYS A 108 5.52 -16.26 -14.92
C CYS A 108 4.40 -17.31 -15.05
N ASN A 109 3.50 -17.11 -16.01
CA ASN A 109 2.21 -17.79 -16.07
C ASN A 109 2.24 -19.17 -16.74
N ASP A 110 3.37 -19.55 -17.35
CA ASP A 110 3.38 -20.68 -18.28
C ASP A 110 3.76 -22.03 -17.64
N ALA A 111 4.11 -22.05 -16.34
CA ALA A 111 4.37 -23.29 -15.61
C ALA A 111 4.17 -23.10 -14.10
N VAL A 112 3.26 -23.90 -13.51
CA VAL A 112 3.21 -24.07 -12.06
C VAL A 112 4.40 -24.93 -11.65
N ASP A 113 5.44 -24.32 -11.09
CA ASP A 113 6.59 -25.04 -10.55
C ASP A 113 6.15 -25.75 -9.24
N PRO A 114 6.26 -27.09 -9.14
CA PRO A 114 5.96 -27.80 -7.88
C PRO A 114 6.85 -27.34 -6.72
N ASN A 115 7.98 -26.70 -6.99
CA ASN A 115 8.89 -26.11 -6.01
C ASN A 115 8.71 -24.60 -5.87
N GLN A 116 7.56 -24.04 -6.28
CA GLN A 116 7.30 -22.62 -6.16
C GLN A 116 7.45 -22.17 -4.69
N PRO A 117 8.13 -21.03 -4.46
CA PRO A 117 8.32 -20.51 -3.13
C PRO A 117 6.96 -20.13 -2.51
N LYS A 118 6.81 -20.35 -1.20
CA LYS A 118 5.67 -19.81 -0.47
C LYS A 118 5.80 -18.29 -0.42
N SER A 119 4.74 -17.59 -0.81
CA SER A 119 4.65 -16.14 -0.67
C SER A 119 3.53 -15.76 0.29
N LYS A 120 3.79 -14.73 1.09
CA LYS A 120 2.77 -13.96 1.78
C LYS A 120 2.12 -12.98 0.82
N LYS A 121 0.79 -12.91 0.83
CA LYS A 121 0.00 -11.99 -0.02
C LYS A 121 -0.56 -10.84 0.81
N LEU A 122 -0.37 -9.62 0.31
CA LEU A 122 -1.03 -8.41 0.80
C LEU A 122 -1.93 -7.85 -0.30
N ILE A 123 -3.11 -7.36 0.09
CA ILE A 123 -4.15 -6.86 -0.80
C ILE A 123 -4.34 -5.36 -0.57
N GLY A 124 -4.34 -4.58 -1.64
CA GLY A 124 -4.65 -3.15 -1.60
C GLY A 124 -6.11 -2.93 -1.20
N LYS A 125 -6.34 -2.24 -0.09
CA LYS A 125 -7.69 -1.96 0.44
C LYS A 125 -8.16 -0.53 0.18
N THR A 126 -7.24 0.41 0.11
CA THR A 126 -7.52 1.83 -0.13
C THR A 126 -6.45 2.44 -1.02
N GLY A 127 -6.71 3.65 -1.51
CA GLY A 127 -5.83 4.38 -2.41
C GLY A 127 -6.46 4.56 -3.78
N LYS A 128 -5.68 5.09 -4.72
CA LYS A 128 -6.13 5.38 -6.08
C LYS A 128 -5.27 4.68 -7.11
N ALA A 129 -5.91 4.18 -8.16
CA ALA A 129 -5.23 3.76 -9.38
C ALA A 129 -5.66 4.68 -10.53
N ILE A 130 -4.70 5.33 -11.18
CA ILE A 130 -4.90 6.15 -12.37
C ILE A 130 -4.41 5.33 -13.56
N ILE A 131 -5.30 5.02 -14.49
CA ILE A 131 -5.03 4.07 -15.57
C ILE A 131 -5.37 4.70 -16.92
N SER A 132 -4.47 4.55 -17.89
CA SER A 132 -4.71 4.85 -19.31
C SER A 132 -4.07 3.77 -20.18
N ILE A 133 -4.64 3.56 -21.37
CA ILE A 133 -4.08 2.64 -22.38
C ILE A 133 -3.71 3.40 -23.65
N SER A 134 -2.78 2.88 -24.45
CA SER A 134 -2.54 3.44 -25.78
C SER A 134 -3.68 3.10 -26.73
N LYS A 135 -3.75 3.81 -27.86
CA LYS A 135 -4.63 3.45 -28.96
C LYS A 135 -4.37 1.99 -29.35
N ILE A 136 -5.45 1.23 -29.50
CA ILE A 136 -5.42 -0.15 -30.00
C ILE A 136 -5.56 -0.10 -31.52
N ASP A 137 -4.72 -0.85 -32.22
CA ASP A 137 -4.86 -1.03 -33.66
C ASP A 137 -5.97 -2.03 -33.97
N GLU A 138 -7.16 -1.52 -34.26
CA GLU A 138 -8.34 -2.35 -34.54
C GLU A 138 -8.25 -3.13 -35.86
N SER A 139 -7.30 -2.78 -36.74
CA SER A 139 -7.07 -3.52 -37.99
C SER A 139 -6.46 -4.90 -37.75
N GLN A 140 -5.85 -5.13 -36.57
CA GLN A 140 -5.30 -6.42 -36.18
C GLN A 140 -6.37 -7.35 -35.62
N SER A 141 -6.15 -8.67 -35.75
CA SER A 141 -7.00 -9.67 -35.11
C SER A 141 -7.00 -9.49 -33.59
N ALA A 142 -8.11 -9.83 -32.93
CA ALA A 142 -8.26 -9.63 -31.48
C ALA A 142 -7.09 -10.22 -30.67
N TRP A 143 -6.54 -11.35 -31.11
CA TRP A 143 -5.41 -12.07 -30.50
C TRP A 143 -4.06 -11.35 -30.64
N ASN A 144 -3.94 -10.41 -31.58
CA ASN A 144 -2.72 -9.66 -31.86
C ASN A 144 -2.79 -8.21 -31.40
N ARG A 145 -3.94 -7.76 -30.86
CA ARG A 145 -4.18 -6.39 -30.38
C ARG A 145 -3.43 -6.11 -29.09
N ASN A 146 -2.12 -6.01 -29.21
CA ASN A 146 -1.26 -5.52 -28.15
C ASN A 146 -1.43 -4.01 -28.00
N TYR A 147 -1.31 -3.54 -26.77
CA TYR A 147 -1.27 -2.12 -26.46
C TYR A 147 -0.36 -1.88 -25.27
N THR A 148 -0.09 -0.62 -24.97
CA THR A 148 0.62 -0.24 -23.75
C THR A 148 -0.35 0.32 -22.74
N THR A 149 -0.08 0.11 -21.47
CA THR A 149 -0.82 0.69 -20.35
C THR A 149 0.10 1.52 -19.49
N THR A 150 -0.43 2.62 -18.94
CA THR A 150 0.20 3.34 -17.84
C THR A 150 -0.69 3.24 -16.63
N VAL A 151 -0.12 2.81 -15.51
CA VAL A 151 -0.80 2.71 -14.22
C VAL A 151 -0.02 3.53 -13.20
N ILE A 152 -0.70 4.41 -12.49
CA ILE A 152 -0.16 5.18 -11.37
C ILE A 152 -0.95 4.81 -10.13
N LEU A 153 -0.28 4.20 -9.17
CA LEU A 153 -0.81 3.95 -7.84
C LEU A 153 -0.51 5.14 -6.94
N LYS A 154 -1.49 5.60 -6.16
CA LYS A 154 -1.32 6.69 -5.18
C LYS A 154 -1.93 6.33 -3.84
N ASP A 155 -1.18 6.60 -2.77
CA ASP A 155 -1.61 6.44 -1.38
C ASP A 155 -2.23 5.07 -1.10
N VAL A 156 -1.62 4.01 -1.64
CA VAL A 156 -2.18 2.65 -1.58
C VAL A 156 -1.82 1.99 -0.27
N ARG A 157 -2.83 1.51 0.43
CA ARG A 157 -2.68 0.79 1.69
C ARG A 157 -2.93 -0.70 1.48
N PHE A 158 -1.95 -1.51 1.84
CA PHE A 158 -2.00 -2.96 1.73
C PHE A 158 -2.17 -3.60 3.10
N VAL A 159 -3.01 -4.62 3.16
CA VAL A 159 -3.22 -5.44 4.36
C VAL A 159 -3.07 -6.92 4.02
N GLU A 160 -2.75 -7.76 4.99
CA GLU A 160 -2.81 -9.22 4.78
C GLU A 160 -4.21 -9.66 4.38
N GLU A 161 -4.29 -10.67 3.51
CA GLU A 161 -5.55 -11.29 3.11
C GLU A 161 -6.41 -11.74 4.31
N ASN A 162 -5.74 -12.19 5.38
CA ASN A 162 -6.37 -12.64 6.62
C ASN A 162 -6.68 -11.51 7.63
N GLY A 163 -6.43 -10.24 7.27
CA GLY A 163 -6.77 -9.07 8.08
C GLY A 163 -5.81 -8.72 9.23
N ASN A 164 -4.69 -9.44 9.39
CA ASN A 164 -3.70 -9.13 10.42
C ASN A 164 -2.71 -8.02 9.98
N ASP A 165 -2.61 -7.00 10.85
CA ASP A 165 -1.71 -5.83 11.05
C ASP A 165 -0.44 -5.52 10.21
N SER A 166 -0.14 -6.23 9.12
CA SER A 166 0.87 -5.74 8.18
C SER A 166 0.25 -4.63 7.35
N ASP A 167 0.63 -3.39 7.66
CA ASP A 167 0.22 -2.19 6.95
C ASP A 167 1.42 -1.70 6.14
N ILE A 168 1.37 -1.91 4.82
CA ILE A 168 2.35 -1.34 3.90
C ILE A 168 1.65 -0.24 3.12
N THR A 169 2.26 0.94 3.10
CA THR A 169 1.79 2.05 2.28
C THR A 169 2.72 2.25 1.09
N VAL A 170 2.13 2.56 -0.05
CA VAL A 170 2.83 2.97 -1.27
C VAL A 170 2.29 4.33 -1.67
N ASP A 171 3.10 5.36 -1.44
CA ASP A 171 2.70 6.76 -1.68
C ASP A 171 2.49 7.03 -3.17
N GLU A 172 3.46 6.65 -4.01
CA GLU A 172 3.31 6.66 -5.46
C GLU A 172 4.11 5.53 -6.10
N LEU A 173 3.50 4.82 -7.06
CA LEU A 173 4.20 3.87 -7.91
C LEU A 173 3.68 3.95 -9.34
N ILE A 174 4.61 4.07 -10.29
CA ILE A 174 4.28 4.22 -11.72
C ILE A 174 4.73 2.98 -12.50
N PHE A 175 3.79 2.39 -13.23
CA PHE A 175 4.03 1.42 -14.30
C PHE A 175 3.86 2.18 -15.62
N ARG A 176 4.96 2.53 -16.29
CA ARG A 176 4.92 3.42 -17.46
C ARG A 176 4.99 2.61 -18.75
N LYS A 177 4.01 2.78 -19.64
CA LYS A 177 3.98 2.21 -21.00
C LYS A 177 4.30 0.70 -21.03
N ILE A 178 3.74 -0.07 -20.10
CA ILE A 178 3.92 -1.53 -20.07
C ILE A 178 3.11 -2.17 -21.19
N ARG A 179 3.72 -3.02 -22.01
CA ARG A 179 3.03 -3.74 -23.09
C ARG A 179 2.16 -4.86 -22.48
N VAL A 180 0.89 -4.93 -22.90
CA VAL A 180 -0.13 -5.91 -22.50
C VAL A 180 -0.92 -6.36 -23.74
N GLY A 181 -1.85 -7.31 -23.56
CA GLY A 181 -2.69 -7.83 -24.65
C GLY A 181 -2.09 -9.00 -25.42
N TRP A 182 -0.91 -9.51 -25.00
CA TRP A 182 -0.31 -10.71 -25.58
C TRP A 182 -0.78 -11.94 -24.78
N LEU A 183 -1.41 -12.87 -25.49
CA LEU A 183 -1.89 -14.18 -25.04
C LEU A 183 -3.03 -14.15 -23.99
N PRO A 184 -4.00 -15.09 -24.06
CA PRO A 184 -4.82 -15.40 -22.89
C PRO A 184 -3.85 -15.86 -21.80
N GLY A 185 -3.94 -15.24 -20.62
CA GLY A 185 -3.25 -15.78 -19.45
C GLY A 185 -3.68 -17.20 -19.16
#